data_AF-A0AAV0WR80-F1
#
_entry.id   AF-A0AAV0WR80-F1
#
_cell.length_a   1.000
_cell.length_b   1.000
_cell.length_c   1.000
_cell.angle_alpha   90.00
_cell.angle_beta   90.00
_cell.angle_gamma   90.00
#
_symmetry.space_group_name_H-M   'P 1'
#
loop_
_entity.id
_entity.type
_entity.pdbx_description
1 polymer ?
#
loop_
_entity_poly.entity_id
_entity_poly.type
_entity_poly.pdbx_seq_one_letter_code
_entity_poly.pdbx_strand_id
1 'polypeptide(L)' 'MLLVQLTNALLQSININMQLVNLWSDSIVALHWVGSYPARWLTFISNRVGQIQTLMPSAVWRYVPSADNPADVASRGSNG' A
#
# COMPACT_ATOMS: atom_id res chain seq x y z
N MET A 1 -2.79 4.02 3.39
CA MET A 1 -2.12 5.33 3.45
C MET A 1 -0.96 5.31 4.44
N LEU A 2 -1.17 4.85 5.68
CA LEU A 2 -0.11 4.69 6.69
C LEU A 2 1.06 3.79 6.22
N LEU A 3 0.74 2.65 5.58
CA LEU A 3 1.74 1.71 5.06
C LEU A 3 2.73 2.36 4.08
N VAL A 4 2.24 3.21 3.18
CA VAL A 4 3.06 3.84 2.14
C VAL A 4 3.97 4.92 2.72
N GLN A 5 3.46 5.68 3.71
CA GLN A 5 4.27 6.67 4.42
C GLN A 5 5.37 6.00 5.25
N LEU A 6 5.05 4.90 5.93
CA LEU A 6 6.02 4.13 6.73
C LEU A 6 7.12 3.53 5.85
N THR A 7 6.75 2.93 4.72
CA THR A 7 7.71 2.34 3.77
C THR A 7 8.64 3.39 3.18
N ASN A 8 8.11 4.55 2.77
CA ASN A 8 8.95 5.64 2.24
C ASN A 8 9.92 6.20 3.30
N ALA A 9 9.45 6.40 4.53
CA ALA A 9 10.30 6.87 5.63
C ALA A 9 11.41 5.87 5.97
N LEU A 10 11.08 4.57 6.04
CA LEU A 10 12.06 3.52 6.28
C LEU A 10 13.09 3.48 5.16
N LEU A 11 12.66 3.52 3.90
CA LEU A 11 13.54 3.48 2.74
C LEU A 11 14.55 4.62 2.67
N GLN A 12 14.11 5.84 2.97
CA GLN A 12 15.00 6.99 3.05
C GLN A 12 15.98 6.85 4.22
N SER A 13 15.55 6.33 5.36
CA SER A 13 16.41 6.16 6.53
C SER A 13 17.53 5.13 6.36
N ILE A 14 17.31 4.12 5.52
CA ILE A 14 18.29 3.04 5.25
C ILE A 14 19.08 3.24 3.96
N ASN A 15 18.88 4.37 3.25
CA ASN A 15 19.54 4.72 1.99
C ASN A 15 19.47 3.61 0.92
N ILE A 16 18.39 2.84 0.93
CA ILE A 16 18.14 1.77 -0.05
C ILE A 16 17.34 2.36 -1.19
N ASN A 17 17.93 2.37 -2.38
CA ASN A 17 17.20 2.68 -3.60
C ASN A 17 16.38 1.43 -3.99
N MET A 18 15.12 1.37 -3.52
CA MET A 18 14.26 0.20 -3.74
C MET A 18 13.82 0.15 -5.21
N GLN A 19 14.53 -0.66 -6.00
CA GLN A 19 14.20 -0.84 -7.42
C GLN A 19 12.89 -1.63 -7.63
N LEU A 20 12.50 -2.47 -6.66
CA LEU A 20 11.29 -3.28 -6.72
C LEU A 20 10.72 -3.49 -5.31
N VAL A 21 9.46 -3.10 -5.08
CA VAL A 21 8.79 -3.24 -3.79
C VAL A 21 7.56 -4.10 -3.96
N ASN A 22 7.47 -5.24 -3.26
CA ASN A 22 6.23 -6.03 -3.23
C ASN A 22 5.37 -5.56 -2.05
N LEU A 23 4.14 -5.11 -2.34
CA LEU A 23 3.16 -4.68 -1.34
C LEU A 23 1.94 -5.60 -1.41
N TRP A 24 1.47 -6.03 -0.24
CA TRP A 24 0.36 -6.98 -0.12
C TRP A 24 -0.83 -6.33 0.55
N SER A 25 -2.04 -6.64 0.07
CA SER A 25 -3.31 -6.18 0.63
C SER A 25 -4.34 -7.29 0.51
N ASP A 26 -5.19 -7.43 1.51
CA ASP A 26 -6.35 -8.34 1.49
C ASP A 26 -7.62 -7.67 0.96
N SER A 27 -7.62 -6.35 0.85
CA SER A 27 -8.70 -5.62 0.18
C SER A 27 -8.53 -5.66 -1.34
N ILE A 28 -9.29 -6.53 -2.00
CA ILE A 28 -9.39 -6.58 -3.47
C ILE A 28 -9.86 -5.24 -4.03
N VAL A 29 -10.76 -4.55 -3.34
CA VAL A 29 -11.25 -3.22 -3.73
C VAL A 29 -10.11 -2.19 -3.71
N ALA A 30 -9.28 -2.18 -2.66
CA ALA A 30 -8.13 -1.28 -2.58
C ALA A 30 -7.10 -1.58 -3.69
N LEU A 31 -6.82 -2.87 -3.96
CA LEU A 31 -5.95 -3.28 -5.07
C LEU A 31 -6.48 -2.80 -6.42
N HIS A 32 -7.79 -2.91 -6.64
CA HIS A 32 -8.41 -2.45 -7.87
C HIS A 32 -8.29 -0.94 -8.06
N TRP A 33 -8.43 -0.15 -6.98
CA TRP A 33 -8.22 1.30 -7.03
C TRP A 33 -6.78 1.66 -7.35
N VAL A 34 -5.81 1.02 -6.71
CA VAL A 34 -4.38 1.32 -6.89
C VAL A 34 -3.87 0.90 -8.27
N GLY A 35 -4.40 -0.17 -8.84
CA GLY A 35 -4.08 -0.60 -10.21
C GLY A 35 -4.79 0.18 -11.33
N SER A 36 -5.73 1.07 -10.98
CA SER A 36 -6.51 1.84 -11.95
C SER A 36 -6.06 3.29 -12.04
N TYR A 37 -6.42 3.97 -13.14
CA TYR A 37 -6.14 5.39 -13.29
C TYR A 37 -6.96 6.22 -12.26
N PRO A 38 -6.33 7.12 -11.47
CA PRO A 38 -6.97 7.82 -10.35
C PRO A 38 -8.25 8.58 -10.72
N ALA A 39 -8.28 9.22 -11.90
CA ALA A 39 -9.37 10.09 -12.34
C ALA A 39 -10.72 9.37 -12.55
N ARG A 40 -10.76 8.04 -12.43
CA ARG A 40 -12.00 7.25 -12.46
C ARG A 40 -12.78 7.26 -11.15
N TRP A 41 -12.18 7.75 -10.06
CA TRP A 41 -12.76 7.67 -8.71
C TRP A 41 -13.12 9.05 -8.14
N LEU A 42 -13.97 9.05 -7.10
CA LEU A 42 -14.25 10.24 -6.30
C LEU A 42 -12.94 10.91 -5.86
N THR A 43 -12.92 12.25 -5.82
CA THR A 43 -11.72 13.07 -5.57
C THR A 43 -10.87 12.57 -4.40
N PHE A 44 -11.52 12.14 -3.32
CA PHE A 44 -10.83 11.61 -2.14
C PHE A 44 -10.04 10.32 -2.40
N ILE A 45 -10.62 9.39 -3.18
CA ILE A 45 -9.96 8.13 -3.58
C ILE A 45 -8.88 8.44 -4.61
N SER A 46 -9.19 9.27 -5.61
CA SER A 46 -8.23 9.70 -6.64
C SER A 46 -6.97 10.32 -6.03
N ASN A 47 -7.12 11.24 -5.08
CA ASN A 47 -5.98 11.87 -4.40
C ASN A 47 -5.10 10.86 -3.66
N ARG A 48 -5.71 9.87 -3.00
CA ARG A 48 -4.97 8.82 -2.29
C ARG A 48 -4.26 7.87 -3.23
N VAL A 49 -4.93 7.42 -4.30
CA VAL A 49 -4.33 6.56 -5.33
C VAL A 49 -3.18 7.28 -6.02
N GLY A 50 -3.36 8.55 -6.38
CA GLY A 50 -2.31 9.36 -6.99
C GLY A 50 -1.07 9.50 -6.11
N GLN A 51 -1.24 9.77 -4.81
CA GLN A 51 -0.11 9.80 -3.87
C GLN A 51 0.61 8.45 -3.78
N ILE A 52 -0.14 7.34 -3.74
CA ILE A 52 0.44 6.00 -3.68
C ILE A 52 1.28 5.71 -4.94
N GLN A 53 0.74 6.00 -6.11
CA GLN A 53 1.41 5.79 -7.39
C GLN A 53 2.65 6.69 -7.55
N THR A 54 2.60 7.94 -7.07
CA THR A 54 3.74 8.87 -7.10
C THR A 54 4.86 8.45 -6.16
N LEU A 55 4.53 7.99 -4.94
CA LEU A 55 5.53 7.61 -3.94
C LEU A 55 6.15 6.24 -4.25
N MET A 56 5.39 5.33 -4.86
CA MET A 56 5.80 3.95 -5.08
C MET A 56 5.56 3.54 -6.56
N PRO A 57 6.23 4.20 -7.52
CA PRO A 57 5.97 3.97 -8.95
C PRO A 57 6.38 2.57 -9.43
N SER A 58 7.31 1.91 -8.73
CA SER A 58 7.81 0.57 -9.02
C SER A 58 7.20 -0.53 -8.14
N ALA A 59 6.18 -0.21 -7.33
CA ALA A 59 5.58 -1.20 -6.45
C ALA A 59 4.71 -2.21 -7.20
N VAL A 60 4.90 -3.49 -6.88
CA VAL A 60 4.06 -4.60 -7.32
C VAL A 60 3.04 -4.90 -6.23
N TRP A 61 1.77 -4.70 -6.54
CA TRP A 61 0.66 -4.92 -5.62
C TRP A 61 0.09 -6.32 -5.76
N ARG A 62 -0.06 -7.04 -4.65
CA ARG A 62 -0.51 -8.44 -4.61
C ARG A 62 -1.62 -8.64 -3.59
N TYR A 63 -2.48 -9.61 -3.87
CA TYR A 63 -3.50 -10.05 -2.94
C TYR A 63 -2.95 -11.05 -1.93
N VAL A 64 -3.31 -10.88 -0.66
CA VAL A 64 -3.10 -11.87 0.41
C VAL A 64 -4.44 -12.11 1.13
N PRO A 65 -4.83 -13.35 1.48
CA PRO A 65 -6.02 -13.57 2.30
C PRO A 65 -5.93 -12.85 3.65
N SER A 66 -7.05 -12.35 4.20
CA SER A 66 -7.06 -11.64 5.49
C SER A 66 -6.49 -12.48 6.65
N ALA A 67 -6.64 -13.80 6.61
CA ALA A 67 -6.07 -14.71 7.60
C ALA A 67 -4.53 -14.73 7.58
N ASP A 68 -3.95 -14.47 6.41
CA ASP A 68 -2.50 -14.48 6.17
C ASP A 68 -1.93 -13.06 6.09
N ASN A 69 -2.74 -12.03 6.30
CA ASN A 69 -2.31 -10.64 6.22
C ASN A 69 -1.62 -10.23 7.53
N PRO A 70 -0.28 -10.09 7.56
CA PRO A 70 0.43 -9.72 8.78
C PRO A 70 0.04 -8.31 9.26
N ALA A 71 -0.46 -7.44 8.38
CA ALA A 71 -0.96 -6.12 8.75
C ALA A 71 -2.27 -6.19 9.54
N ASP A 72 -3.09 -7.22 9.33
CA ASP A 72 -4.32 -7.43 10.10
C ASP A 72 -4.01 -7.88 11.52
N VAL A 73 -3.02 -8.77 11.69
CA VAL A 73 -2.53 -9.15 13.03
C VAL A 73 -1.98 -7.92 13.77
N ALA A 74 -1.20 -7.08 13.08
CA ALA A 74 -0.64 -5.86 13.66
C ALA A 74 -1.71 -4.80 13.99
N SER A 75 -2.78 -4.69 13.20
CA SER A 75 -3.82 -3.65 13.38
C SER A 75 -4.95 -4.04 14.33
N ARG A 76 -5.24 -5.34 14.49
CA ARG A 76 -6.23 -5.81 15.48
C ARG A 76 -5.73 -5.73 16.92
N GLY A 77 -4.43 -5.55 17.11
CA GLY A 77 -3.77 -5.77 18.39
C GLY A 77 -3.77 -7.27 18.73
N SER A 78 -2.64 -7.77 19.21
CA SER A 78 -2.62 -9.09 19.86
C SER A 78 -3.46 -8.97 21.14
N ASN A 79 -4.74 -9.34 21.07
CA ASN A 79 -5.52 -9.60 22.27
C ASN A 79 -4.85 -10.80 22.97
N GLY A 80 -4.05 -10.50 23.99
CA GLY A 80 -3.63 -11.45 25.01
C GLY A 80 -4.77 -11.72 25.98
#